data_AF-A0A8J4BH48-F1
#
_entry.id   AF-A0A8J4BH48-F1
#
_cell.length_a   1.000
_cell.length_b   1.000
_cell.length_c   1.000
_cell.angle_alpha   90.00
_cell.angle_beta   90.00
_cell.angle_gamma   90.00
#
_symmetry.space_group_name_H-M   'P 1'
#
loop_
_entity.id
_entity.type
_entity.pdbx_description
1 polymer ?
#
loop_
_entity_poly.entity_id
_entity_poly.type
_entity_poly.pdbx_seq_one_letter_code
_entity_poly.pdbx_strand_id
1 'polypeptide(L)'
;MMHPIALKAPGGRTSVVLNLLLLQLVLVAIFGFTGDAAPTAKSSPPSPKPSKPPPLPKASKPPPSPKPSKPPPSPKPSKPPPSPKPLKLSPPPLKPPKSPPPSPPPQTIEGYAIRLVGAQRTKGRAVGRLQVHIFGHPFFFPGYEENDGWAPLCDDYSMSETEAQIFCNNLNFTYGRQFYGEGISTLGPDETNPPTPLGYLTCMGEPGPPNLLPTGLIGLWNFDTTLRCYLYPVTCTRNVLVALECSDTPFPTGPSPPPRPPNPPPPPPPPPDTTFSIKKIHAETNLNPANDWLVERIMLLVNSSADGRTGDPVWAPLCASDADVQSDPRNDAVAYIACHQANNWYAGWSYYMFASQGDPLRIPDVQLEPSDGTESFFDPSNYTHWVTVVDGATNGVRMVQELVLQVTTTPCPSGYLYNVRCVELFP
;
A
#
# COMPACT_ATOMS: atom_id res chain seq x y z
N MET A 1 31.46 42.47 -32.97
CA MET A 1 31.34 43.56 -31.98
C MET A 1 29.87 43.84 -31.76
N MET A 2 29.29 43.26 -30.71
CA MET A 2 27.97 43.61 -30.16
C MET A 2 28.09 43.45 -28.65
N HIS A 3 27.82 44.52 -27.90
CA HIS A 3 27.81 44.52 -26.44
C HIS A 3 26.43 44.06 -25.93
N PRO A 4 26.35 43.25 -24.87
CA PRO A 4 25.11 43.03 -24.16
C PRO A 4 24.86 44.15 -23.15
N ILE A 5 23.64 44.69 -23.16
CA ILE A 5 23.13 45.64 -22.17
C ILE A 5 22.60 44.83 -20.98
N ALA A 6 23.19 45.05 -19.80
CA ALA A 6 22.70 44.50 -18.55
C ALA A 6 21.55 45.37 -18.00
N LEU A 7 20.35 44.80 -17.89
CA LEU A 7 19.23 45.40 -17.16
C LEU A 7 19.28 44.94 -15.70
N LYS A 8 19.49 45.91 -14.81
CA LYS A 8 19.52 45.77 -13.35
C LYS A 8 18.10 45.93 -12.81
N ALA A 9 17.50 44.87 -12.27
CA ALA A 9 16.21 44.93 -11.60
C ALA A 9 16.37 45.51 -10.17
N PRO A 10 15.52 46.47 -9.74
CA PRO A 10 15.53 46.96 -8.37
C PRO A 10 14.78 45.99 -7.43
N GLY A 11 15.36 45.77 -6.24
CA GLY A 11 14.75 45.02 -5.13
C GLY A 11 13.39 45.60 -4.70
N GLY A 12 12.49 44.85 -4.09
CA GLY A 12 12.71 43.83 -3.07
C GLY A 12 12.09 44.36 -1.77
N ARG A 13 10.77 44.16 -1.60
CA ARG A 13 9.97 44.07 -0.34
C ARG A 13 8.50 44.48 -0.51
N THR A 14 8.12 45.23 -1.54
CA THR A 14 6.72 45.65 -1.75
C THR A 14 5.82 44.58 -2.40
N SER A 15 6.39 43.60 -3.10
CA SER A 15 5.62 42.57 -3.82
C SER A 15 5.01 41.50 -2.91
N VAL A 16 5.63 41.21 -1.75
CA VAL A 16 5.15 40.16 -0.84
C VAL A 16 3.89 40.60 -0.09
N VAL A 17 3.81 41.87 0.32
CA VAL A 17 2.65 42.42 1.04
C VAL A 17 1.42 42.49 0.13
N LEU A 18 1.61 42.85 -1.15
CA LEU A 18 0.51 42.94 -2.11
C LEU A 18 -0.09 41.55 -2.43
N ASN A 19 0.75 40.53 -2.56
CA ASN A 19 0.29 39.16 -2.80
C ASN A 19 -0.44 38.56 -1.58
N LEU A 20 -0.02 38.87 -0.36
CA LEU A 20 -0.71 38.44 0.87
C LEU A 20 -2.08 39.10 1.02
N LEU A 21 -2.21 40.38 0.64
CA LEU A 21 -3.48 41.12 0.68
C LEU A 21 -4.48 40.60 -0.37
N LEU A 22 -4.00 40.24 -1.56
CA LEU A 22 -4.83 39.62 -2.60
C LEU A 22 -5.32 38.23 -2.17
N LEU A 23 -4.48 37.42 -1.51
CA LEU A 23 -4.87 36.10 -1.01
C LEU A 23 -5.93 36.18 0.10
N GLN A 24 -5.82 37.17 1.00
CA GLN A 24 -6.82 37.42 2.05
C GLN A 24 -8.19 37.83 1.47
N LEU A 25 -8.19 38.68 0.43
CA LEU A 25 -9.44 39.09 -0.24
C LEU A 25 -10.13 37.93 -0.97
N VAL A 26 -9.36 37.02 -1.58
CA VAL A 26 -9.90 35.83 -2.23
C VAL A 26 -10.50 34.86 -1.20
N LEU A 27 -9.86 34.68 -0.04
CA LEU A 27 -10.40 33.83 1.03
C LEU A 27 -11.70 34.38 1.62
N VAL A 28 -11.83 35.70 1.81
CA VAL A 28 -13.08 36.31 2.30
C VAL A 28 -14.22 36.16 1.29
N ALA A 29 -13.92 36.21 -0.01
CA ALA A 29 -14.93 35.99 -1.06
C ALA A 29 -15.42 34.53 -1.15
N ILE A 30 -14.56 33.55 -0.83
CA ILE A 30 -14.90 32.13 -0.89
C ILE A 30 -15.73 31.69 0.34
N PHE A 31 -15.43 32.23 1.53
CA PHE A 31 -16.09 31.79 2.77
C PHE A 31 -17.25 32.69 3.23
N GLY A 32 -17.52 33.78 2.50
CA GLY A 32 -18.43 34.85 2.93
C GLY A 32 -19.87 34.78 2.45
N PHE A 33 -20.50 33.62 2.25
CA PHE A 33 -21.96 33.55 2.04
C PHE A 33 -22.55 32.23 2.55
N THR A 34 -22.86 32.16 3.84
CA THR A 34 -23.92 31.29 4.35
C THR A 34 -24.94 32.19 5.06
N GLY A 35 -25.94 32.61 4.29
CA GLY A 35 -27.10 33.32 4.82
C GLY A 35 -28.03 32.33 5.50
N ASP A 36 -28.34 32.60 6.76
CA ASP A 36 -29.34 31.91 7.56
C ASP A 36 -30.72 31.91 6.87
N ALA A 37 -31.18 30.72 6.46
CA ALA A 37 -32.59 30.49 6.15
C ALA A 37 -33.21 29.73 7.32
N ALA A 38 -34.10 30.41 8.04
CA ALA A 38 -34.86 29.87 9.15
C ALA A 38 -35.70 28.64 8.74
N PRO A 39 -35.75 27.56 9.55
CA PRO A 39 -36.60 26.42 9.24
C PRO A 39 -38.05 26.73 9.57
N THR A 40 -38.91 26.56 8.56
CA THR A 40 -40.36 26.54 8.71
C THR A 40 -40.78 25.23 9.39
N ALA A 41 -41.49 25.34 10.52
CA ALA A 41 -42.03 24.23 11.27
C ALA A 41 -43.06 23.45 10.43
N LYS A 42 -42.73 22.20 10.06
CA LYS A 42 -43.69 21.22 9.54
C LYS A 42 -44.19 20.34 10.69
N SER A 43 -45.51 20.21 10.74
CA SER A 43 -46.28 19.43 11.70
C SER A 43 -45.89 17.95 11.73
N SER A 44 -45.67 17.44 12.93
CA SER A 44 -45.41 16.03 13.22
C SER A 44 -46.58 15.12 12.81
N PRO A 45 -46.34 13.97 12.16
CA PRO A 45 -47.36 12.94 11.95
C PRO A 45 -47.63 12.16 13.26
N PRO A 46 -48.82 11.56 13.41
CA PRO A 46 -49.23 10.88 14.64
C PRO A 46 -48.42 9.61 14.90
N SER A 47 -48.07 9.38 16.17
CA SER A 47 -47.35 8.20 16.65
C SER A 47 -48.00 6.88 16.21
N PRO A 48 -47.23 5.92 15.66
CA PRO A 48 -47.74 4.59 15.38
C PRO A 48 -48.02 3.83 16.70
N LYS A 49 -49.14 3.10 16.70
CA LYS A 49 -49.56 2.21 17.80
C LYS A 49 -48.48 1.17 18.11
N PRO A 50 -48.35 0.74 19.39
CA PRO A 50 -47.38 -0.28 19.78
C PRO A 50 -47.70 -1.63 19.11
N SER A 51 -46.79 -2.11 18.27
CA SER A 51 -46.82 -3.45 17.72
C SER A 51 -46.59 -4.49 18.83
N LYS A 52 -47.37 -5.57 18.80
CA LYS A 52 -47.26 -6.69 19.75
C LYS A 52 -45.83 -7.27 19.76
N PRO A 53 -45.31 -7.66 20.93
CA PRO A 53 -44.01 -8.29 21.02
C PRO A 53 -44.01 -9.66 20.30
N PRO A 54 -42.92 -9.99 19.58
CA PRO A 54 -42.79 -11.28 18.91
C PRO A 54 -42.74 -12.42 19.93
N PRO A 55 -43.22 -13.63 19.57
CA PRO A 55 -43.19 -14.78 20.45
C PRO A 55 -41.75 -15.20 20.76
N LEU A 56 -41.49 -15.51 22.04
CA LEU A 56 -40.19 -15.99 22.50
C LEU A 56 -39.74 -17.23 21.71
N PRO A 57 -38.48 -17.28 21.25
CA PRO A 57 -37.93 -18.47 20.62
C PRO A 57 -37.91 -19.64 21.61
N LYS A 58 -38.41 -20.79 21.16
CA LYS A 58 -38.37 -22.05 21.92
C LYS A 58 -36.91 -22.42 22.21
N ALA A 59 -36.62 -22.67 23.48
CA ALA A 59 -35.31 -23.07 23.96
C ALA A 59 -34.79 -24.30 23.19
N SER A 60 -33.70 -24.09 22.44
CA SER A 60 -32.94 -25.13 21.77
C SER A 60 -32.36 -26.09 22.82
N LYS A 61 -32.50 -27.40 22.60
CA LYS A 61 -31.91 -28.43 23.45
C LYS A 61 -30.39 -28.23 23.55
N PRO A 62 -29.79 -28.37 24.74
CA PRO A 62 -28.35 -28.25 24.90
C PRO A 62 -27.62 -29.36 24.11
N PRO A 63 -26.49 -29.04 23.48
CA PRO A 63 -25.69 -30.02 22.75
C PRO A 63 -25.15 -31.11 23.70
N PRO A 64 -25.02 -32.35 23.22
CA PRO A 64 -24.48 -33.45 24.02
C PRO A 64 -23.02 -33.16 24.40
N SER A 65 -22.69 -33.37 25.68
CA SER A 65 -21.34 -33.18 26.21
C SER A 65 -20.31 -34.03 25.44
N PRO A 66 -19.14 -33.46 25.11
CA PRO A 66 -18.08 -34.20 24.42
C PRO A 66 -17.57 -35.35 25.29
N LYS A 67 -17.44 -36.53 24.67
CA LYS A 67 -16.87 -37.73 25.30
C LYS A 67 -15.42 -37.46 25.75
N PRO A 68 -15.00 -37.94 26.93
CA PRO A 68 -13.64 -37.78 27.41
C PRO A 68 -12.63 -38.44 26.44
N SER A 69 -11.68 -37.65 25.95
CA SER A 69 -10.55 -38.12 25.16
C SER A 69 -9.65 -39.02 26.02
N LYS A 70 -9.22 -40.15 25.46
CA LYS A 70 -8.30 -41.10 26.11
C LYS A 70 -6.97 -40.41 26.46
N PRO A 71 -6.37 -40.72 27.63
CA PRO A 71 -5.06 -40.20 28.00
C PRO A 71 -3.97 -40.70 27.04
N PRO A 72 -2.97 -39.86 26.74
CA PRO A 72 -1.87 -40.24 25.86
C PRO A 72 -1.00 -41.34 26.49
N PRO A 73 -0.46 -42.27 25.70
CA PRO A 73 0.40 -43.34 26.18
C PRO A 73 1.71 -42.78 26.74
N SER A 74 2.14 -43.34 27.88
CA SER A 74 3.39 -42.98 28.54
C SER A 74 4.62 -43.20 27.64
N PRO A 75 5.61 -42.30 27.66
CA PRO A 75 6.82 -42.43 26.85
C PRO A 75 7.65 -43.65 27.26
N LYS A 76 8.07 -44.43 26.26
CA LYS A 76 8.95 -45.60 26.44
C LYS A 76 10.33 -45.16 26.97
N PRO A 77 10.98 -45.98 27.84
CA PRO A 77 12.33 -45.72 28.34
C PRO A 77 13.35 -45.70 27.19
N SER A 78 14.14 -44.63 27.13
CA SER A 78 15.26 -44.44 26.22
C SER A 78 16.36 -45.46 26.51
N LYS A 79 16.88 -46.11 25.46
CA LYS A 79 18.05 -47.01 25.54
C LYS A 79 19.30 -46.26 26.04
N PRO A 80 20.17 -46.92 26.82
CA PRO A 80 21.44 -46.34 27.23
C PRO A 80 22.38 -46.13 26.04
N PRO A 81 23.27 -45.12 26.09
CA PRO A 81 24.19 -44.81 24.99
C PRO A 81 25.21 -45.93 24.77
N PRO A 82 25.59 -46.22 23.52
CA PRO A 82 26.67 -47.16 23.23
C PRO A 82 28.03 -46.63 23.69
N SER A 83 28.84 -47.55 24.20
CA SER A 83 30.19 -47.30 24.71
C SER A 83 31.11 -46.61 23.68
N PRO A 84 32.04 -45.74 24.11
CA PRO A 84 32.92 -45.00 23.20
C PRO A 84 33.86 -45.93 22.43
N LYS A 85 33.93 -45.75 21.10
CA LYS A 85 34.94 -46.41 20.27
C LYS A 85 36.35 -45.87 20.58
N PRO A 86 37.40 -46.70 20.48
CA PRO A 86 38.79 -46.28 20.66
C PRO A 86 39.16 -45.16 19.67
N LEU A 87 39.75 -44.09 20.21
CA LEU A 87 40.26 -42.94 19.47
C LEU A 87 41.28 -43.39 18.41
N LYS A 88 40.92 -43.26 17.13
CA LYS A 88 41.88 -43.25 16.03
C LYS A 88 42.78 -42.03 16.22
N LEU A 89 44.08 -42.28 16.25
CA LEU A 89 45.14 -41.27 16.24
C LEU A 89 44.83 -40.18 15.22
N SER A 90 44.75 -38.95 15.73
CA SER A 90 44.43 -37.75 14.97
C SER A 90 45.44 -37.55 13.83
N PRO A 91 44.98 -37.17 12.62
CA PRO A 91 45.86 -36.61 11.60
C PRO A 91 46.63 -35.41 12.17
N PRO A 92 47.85 -35.13 11.66
CA PRO A 92 48.62 -33.97 12.07
C PRO A 92 47.78 -32.69 11.93
N PRO A 93 47.96 -31.71 12.83
CA PRO A 93 47.14 -30.50 12.86
C PRO A 93 47.16 -29.83 11.49
N LEU A 94 45.99 -29.72 10.86
CA LEU A 94 45.83 -28.86 9.69
C LEU A 94 46.29 -27.47 10.12
N LYS A 95 47.26 -26.90 9.38
CA LYS A 95 47.67 -25.51 9.55
C LYS A 95 46.41 -24.65 9.66
N PRO A 96 46.31 -23.76 10.66
CA PRO A 96 45.15 -22.88 10.80
C PRO A 96 44.88 -22.23 9.44
N PRO A 97 43.63 -22.33 8.91
CA PRO A 97 43.30 -21.61 7.70
C PRO A 97 43.68 -20.15 7.93
N LYS A 98 44.56 -19.62 7.06
CA LYS A 98 44.95 -18.22 7.12
C LYS A 98 43.67 -17.41 7.24
N SER A 99 43.60 -16.56 8.26
CA SER A 99 42.47 -15.66 8.48
C SER A 99 42.10 -15.03 7.13
N PRO A 100 40.82 -15.08 6.72
CA PRO A 100 40.42 -14.45 5.47
C PRO A 100 40.91 -13.00 5.50
N PRO A 101 41.49 -12.50 4.39
CA PRO A 101 41.96 -11.14 4.33
C PRO A 101 40.83 -10.20 4.77
N PRO A 102 41.13 -9.14 5.56
CA PRO A 102 40.13 -8.20 6.02
C PRO A 102 39.33 -7.68 4.82
N SER A 103 37.99 -7.67 4.95
CA SER A 103 37.11 -7.14 3.92
C SER A 103 37.55 -5.72 3.57
N PRO A 104 37.63 -5.35 2.28
CA PRO A 104 37.94 -3.99 1.89
C PRO A 104 36.95 -3.01 2.55
N PRO A 105 37.39 -1.80 2.90
CA PRO A 105 36.52 -0.83 3.55
C PRO A 105 35.28 -0.54 2.70
N PRO A 106 34.12 -0.28 3.32
CA PRO A 106 32.90 0.10 2.62
C PRO A 106 33.16 1.23 1.63
N GLN A 107 32.77 1.06 0.37
CA GLN A 107 32.88 2.09 -0.65
C GLN A 107 31.51 2.73 -0.88
N THR A 108 31.51 4.03 -1.19
CA THR A 108 30.33 4.75 -1.65
C THR A 108 30.45 4.94 -3.16
N ILE A 109 29.40 4.57 -3.91
CA ILE A 109 29.32 4.86 -5.35
C ILE A 109 28.29 5.98 -5.52
N GLU A 110 28.72 7.13 -6.01
CA GLU A 110 27.89 8.33 -6.13
C GLU A 110 27.52 8.61 -7.59
N GLY A 111 26.25 8.89 -7.81
CA GLY A 111 25.71 9.51 -9.03
C GLY A 111 25.03 10.83 -8.68
N TYR A 112 24.32 11.42 -9.63
CA TYR A 112 23.57 12.65 -9.35
C TYR A 112 22.37 12.34 -8.45
N ALA A 113 22.41 12.87 -7.23
CA ALA A 113 21.39 12.73 -6.20
C ALA A 113 21.10 11.29 -5.71
N ILE A 114 21.94 10.31 -6.06
CA ILE A 114 21.78 8.92 -5.65
C ILE A 114 23.14 8.31 -5.32
N ARG A 115 23.19 7.38 -4.36
CA ARG A 115 24.41 6.65 -4.04
C ARG A 115 24.12 5.26 -3.50
N LEU A 116 25.09 4.36 -3.68
CA LEU A 116 25.12 3.06 -2.99
C LEU A 116 26.08 3.11 -1.81
N VAL A 117 25.57 2.91 -0.61
CA VAL A 117 26.33 2.85 0.65
C VAL A 117 26.61 1.40 1.04
N GLY A 118 27.77 1.15 1.64
CA GLY A 118 28.20 -0.22 1.95
C GLY A 118 28.51 -1.03 0.69
N ALA A 119 28.88 -0.36 -0.41
CA ALA A 119 28.88 -0.99 -1.72
C ALA A 119 30.03 -2.00 -1.86
N GLN A 120 29.69 -3.22 -2.26
CA GLN A 120 30.63 -4.21 -2.76
C GLN A 120 30.80 -4.01 -4.26
N ARG A 121 31.93 -3.43 -4.66
CA ARG A 121 32.23 -3.16 -6.07
C ARG A 121 33.15 -4.24 -6.63
N THR A 122 32.75 -4.82 -7.75
CA THR A 122 33.63 -5.61 -8.61
C THR A 122 33.63 -5.02 -10.02
N LYS A 123 34.50 -5.51 -10.91
CA LYS A 123 34.59 -4.98 -12.28
C LYS A 123 33.25 -5.17 -13.00
N GLY A 124 32.56 -4.07 -13.25
CA GLY A 124 31.25 -4.02 -13.92
C GLY A 124 30.05 -4.47 -13.09
N ARG A 125 30.17 -4.51 -11.75
CA ARG A 125 29.07 -4.84 -10.84
C ARG A 125 29.20 -4.09 -9.51
N ALA A 126 28.08 -3.64 -8.97
CA ALA A 126 28.00 -3.00 -7.67
C ALA A 126 26.77 -3.48 -6.90
N VAL A 127 26.94 -3.77 -5.61
CA VAL A 127 25.83 -4.10 -4.71
C VAL A 127 25.92 -3.19 -3.50
N GLY A 128 24.85 -2.47 -3.14
CA GLY A 128 24.85 -1.62 -1.96
C GLY A 128 23.47 -1.10 -1.59
N ARG A 129 23.38 -0.49 -0.41
CA ARG A 129 22.15 0.16 0.07
C ARG A 129 21.90 1.45 -0.70
N LEU A 130 20.70 1.62 -1.23
CA LEU A 130 20.32 2.85 -1.92
C LEU A 130 20.10 3.98 -0.91
N GLN A 131 20.81 5.09 -1.13
CA GLN A 131 20.49 6.37 -0.52
C GLN A 131 20.26 7.40 -1.63
N VAL A 132 19.39 8.35 -1.35
CA VAL A 132 19.00 9.39 -2.30
C VAL A 132 19.10 10.75 -1.63
N HIS A 133 19.58 11.72 -2.38
CA HIS A 133 19.68 13.11 -1.96
C HIS A 133 18.41 13.84 -2.37
N ILE A 134 17.79 14.50 -1.41
CA ILE A 134 16.44 15.04 -1.59
C ILE A 134 16.51 16.55 -1.65
N PHE A 135 15.96 17.08 -2.72
CA PHE A 135 15.85 18.52 -2.88
C PHE A 135 14.53 18.99 -2.29
N GLY A 136 14.61 19.92 -1.35
CA GLY A 136 13.47 20.72 -0.93
C GLY A 136 13.06 21.68 -2.04
N HIS A 137 11.78 22.01 -2.09
CA HIS A 137 11.29 23.12 -2.90
C HIS A 137 10.72 24.18 -1.96
N PRO A 138 11.23 25.42 -1.96
CA PRO A 138 10.97 26.41 -0.91
C PRO A 138 9.49 26.75 -0.69
N PHE A 139 8.64 26.43 -1.66
CA PHE A 139 7.19 26.68 -1.60
C PHE A 139 6.33 25.43 -1.41
N PHE A 140 6.86 24.23 -1.65
CA PHE A 140 6.02 23.01 -1.71
C PHE A 140 6.48 21.91 -0.77
N PHE A 141 7.79 21.75 -0.57
CA PHE A 141 8.33 20.64 0.21
C PHE A 141 9.46 21.14 1.11
N PRO A 142 9.42 20.82 2.42
CA PRO A 142 10.45 21.27 3.36
C PRO A 142 11.84 20.72 3.00
N GLY A 143 11.91 19.63 2.24
CA GLY A 143 13.15 18.91 1.95
C GLY A 143 13.47 17.91 3.05
N TYR A 144 14.64 17.30 2.93
CA TYR A 144 15.19 16.40 3.92
C TYR A 144 16.49 17.01 4.44
N GLU A 145 16.60 17.25 5.74
CA GLU A 145 17.75 17.94 6.33
C GLU A 145 18.67 16.99 7.10
N GLU A 146 18.21 15.78 7.44
CA GLU A 146 19.05 14.77 8.10
C GLU A 146 20.16 14.29 7.16
N ASN A 147 21.32 13.95 7.74
CA ASN A 147 22.44 13.34 7.02
C ASN A 147 22.82 14.09 5.72
N ASP A 148 22.93 15.42 5.81
CA ASP A 148 23.25 16.30 4.68
C ASP A 148 22.31 16.10 3.46
N GLY A 149 21.03 15.82 3.73
CA GLY A 149 20.01 15.62 2.71
C GLY A 149 19.94 14.22 2.11
N TRP A 150 20.75 13.27 2.60
CA TRP A 150 20.76 11.88 2.14
C TRP A 150 19.86 10.98 2.99
N ALA A 151 18.76 10.53 2.40
CA ALA A 151 17.83 9.59 3.02
C ALA A 151 18.06 8.16 2.50
N PRO A 152 18.03 7.14 3.38
CA PRO A 152 17.83 5.76 2.98
C PRO A 152 16.37 5.53 2.60
N LEU A 153 16.12 4.56 1.71
CA LEU A 153 14.77 4.20 1.31
C LEU A 153 14.32 2.91 2.00
N CYS A 154 13.12 2.91 2.56
CA CYS A 154 12.44 1.71 3.00
C CYS A 154 12.07 0.86 1.79
N ASP A 155 12.34 -0.44 1.88
CA ASP A 155 11.59 -1.38 1.07
C ASP A 155 10.18 -1.44 1.66
N ASP A 156 9.25 -0.71 1.06
CA ASP A 156 7.82 -0.71 1.32
C ASP A 156 7.03 -1.15 0.07
N TYR A 157 7.70 -1.90 -0.83
CA TYR A 157 7.17 -2.33 -2.13
C TYR A 157 6.90 -1.20 -3.14
N SER A 158 7.22 0.06 -2.81
CA SER A 158 7.17 1.15 -3.79
C SER A 158 8.28 1.05 -4.85
N MET A 159 9.38 0.39 -4.51
CA MET A 159 10.47 0.07 -5.43
C MET A 159 10.07 -1.15 -6.28
N SER A 160 10.05 -1.03 -7.61
CA SER A 160 9.95 -2.18 -8.53
C SER A 160 11.29 -2.48 -9.23
N GLU A 161 11.31 -3.46 -10.14
CA GLU A 161 12.46 -3.72 -11.01
C GLU A 161 12.71 -2.54 -11.97
N THR A 162 11.65 -1.85 -12.40
CA THR A 162 11.76 -0.68 -13.28
C THR A 162 12.46 0.47 -12.59
N GLU A 163 12.09 0.81 -11.35
CA GLU A 163 12.82 1.82 -10.59
C GLU A 163 14.26 1.37 -10.35
N ALA A 164 14.49 0.10 -9.96
CA ALA A 164 15.84 -0.40 -9.72
C ALA A 164 16.75 -0.23 -10.95
N GLN A 165 16.21 -0.51 -12.14
CA GLN A 165 16.88 -0.30 -13.41
C GLN A 165 17.20 1.19 -13.66
N ILE A 166 16.25 2.08 -13.38
CA ILE A 166 16.44 3.55 -13.50
C ILE A 166 17.58 4.04 -12.58
N PHE A 167 17.59 3.64 -11.31
CA PHE A 167 18.63 4.06 -10.37
C PHE A 167 20.00 3.53 -10.78
N CYS A 168 20.08 2.27 -11.22
CA CYS A 168 21.35 1.72 -11.71
C CYS A 168 21.84 2.41 -12.98
N ASN A 169 20.95 2.79 -13.90
CA ASN A 169 21.30 3.60 -15.08
C ASN A 169 21.89 4.96 -14.70
N ASN A 170 21.33 5.62 -13.67
CA ASN A 170 21.86 6.88 -13.14
C ASN A 170 23.21 6.72 -12.40
N LEU A 171 23.58 5.49 -12.05
CA LEU A 171 24.90 5.12 -11.51
C LEU A 171 25.86 4.63 -12.62
N ASN A 172 25.51 4.80 -13.90
CA ASN A 172 26.25 4.35 -15.08
C ASN A 172 26.38 2.83 -15.23
N PHE A 173 25.39 2.07 -14.79
CA PHE A 173 25.27 0.64 -15.06
C PHE A 173 24.15 0.37 -16.07
N THR A 174 24.28 -0.68 -16.89
CA THR A 174 23.28 -1.03 -17.92
C THR A 174 22.08 -1.79 -17.35
N TYR A 175 22.26 -2.52 -16.25
CA TYR A 175 21.24 -3.39 -15.65
C TYR A 175 21.11 -3.10 -14.15
N GLY A 176 19.88 -3.14 -13.64
CA GLY A 176 19.60 -2.96 -12.22
C GLY A 176 18.49 -3.87 -11.73
N ARG A 177 18.66 -4.40 -10.51
CA ARG A 177 17.61 -5.13 -9.79
C ARG A 177 17.70 -4.85 -8.29
N GLN A 178 16.62 -5.13 -7.57
CA GLN A 178 16.67 -5.14 -6.11
C GLN A 178 17.56 -6.26 -5.59
N PHE A 179 18.21 -6.01 -4.47
CA PHE A 179 19.07 -6.95 -3.78
C PHE A 179 18.67 -7.05 -2.31
N TYR A 180 18.69 -8.26 -1.78
CA TYR A 180 18.42 -8.53 -0.37
C TYR A 180 19.63 -9.23 0.24
N GLY A 181 20.28 -8.57 1.19
CA GLY A 181 21.42 -9.12 1.91
C GLY A 181 21.55 -8.53 3.31
N GLU A 182 21.89 -9.38 4.28
CA GLU A 182 22.15 -8.96 5.65
C GLU A 182 23.29 -7.93 5.69
N GLY A 183 23.10 -6.84 6.45
CA GLY A 183 24.05 -5.74 6.55
C GLY A 183 24.05 -4.75 5.37
N ILE A 184 23.37 -5.08 4.27
CA ILE A 184 23.16 -4.16 3.13
C ILE A 184 21.73 -3.61 3.17
N SER A 185 20.73 -4.49 3.20
CA SER A 185 19.30 -4.15 3.24
C SER A 185 18.79 -3.88 4.65
N THR A 186 19.67 -3.82 5.64
CA THR A 186 19.37 -3.43 7.02
C THR A 186 20.22 -2.23 7.40
N LEU A 187 19.78 -1.46 8.39
CA LEU A 187 20.66 -0.49 9.04
C LEU A 187 21.88 -1.25 9.57
N GLY A 188 23.06 -0.91 9.05
CA GLY A 188 24.29 -1.60 9.41
C GLY A 188 24.66 -1.29 10.86
N PRO A 189 25.36 -2.19 11.57
CA PRO A 189 25.84 -1.93 12.93
C PRO A 189 26.79 -0.72 13.02
N ASP A 190 27.34 -0.30 11.88
CA ASP A 190 28.31 0.79 11.79
C ASP A 190 27.64 2.19 11.73
N GLU A 191 26.32 2.29 11.57
CA GLU A 191 25.59 3.56 11.59
C GLU A 191 25.10 3.87 13.01
N THR A 192 25.86 4.69 13.75
CA THR A 192 25.55 5.07 15.14
C THR A 192 24.35 6.01 15.27
N ASN A 193 23.98 6.71 14.19
CA ASN A 193 22.76 7.55 14.09
C ASN A 193 22.18 7.39 12.68
N PRO A 194 21.40 6.33 12.43
CA PRO A 194 20.85 6.10 11.11
C PRO A 194 19.82 7.20 10.77
N PRO A 195 19.93 7.85 9.60
CA PRO A 195 18.93 8.81 9.14
C PRO A 195 17.55 8.17 9.03
N THR A 196 16.50 8.94 9.34
CA THR A 196 15.10 8.49 9.24
C THR A 196 14.80 8.07 7.80
N PRO A 197 14.51 6.78 7.54
CA PRO A 197 14.29 6.33 6.18
C PRO A 197 12.98 6.91 5.63
N LEU A 198 12.97 7.15 4.32
CA LEU A 198 11.79 7.57 3.58
C LEU A 198 11.27 6.40 2.72
N GLY A 199 10.07 6.54 2.20
CA GLY A 199 9.45 5.50 1.39
C GLY A 199 8.45 6.10 0.41
N TYR A 200 7.55 5.25 -0.06
CA TYR A 200 6.57 5.53 -1.10
C TYR A 200 7.20 6.23 -2.29
N LEU A 201 8.26 5.64 -2.81
CA LEU A 201 8.89 6.13 -4.01
C LEU A 201 7.85 6.15 -5.14
N THR A 202 7.46 7.34 -5.59
CA THR A 202 6.60 7.51 -6.77
C THR A 202 7.35 8.23 -7.86
N CYS A 203 7.68 7.51 -8.94
CA CYS A 203 8.37 8.04 -10.11
C CYS A 203 7.37 8.29 -11.26
N MET A 204 7.73 9.14 -12.22
CA MET A 204 6.95 9.38 -13.46
C MET A 204 5.60 10.11 -13.33
N GLY A 205 5.32 10.75 -12.20
CA GLY A 205 4.07 11.48 -12.00
C GLY A 205 2.91 10.60 -11.51
N GLU A 206 3.21 9.41 -11.00
CA GLU A 206 2.26 8.67 -10.17
C GLU A 206 1.84 9.54 -8.98
N PRO A 207 0.52 9.77 -8.78
CA PRO A 207 0.04 10.49 -7.62
C PRO A 207 0.48 9.76 -6.36
N GLY A 208 1.13 10.49 -5.46
CA GLY A 208 1.48 9.97 -4.14
C GLY A 208 0.25 9.57 -3.33
N PRO A 209 0.46 8.85 -2.21
CA PRO A 209 -0.61 8.58 -1.26
C PRO A 209 -1.35 9.87 -0.87
N PRO A 210 -2.69 9.81 -0.74
CA PRO A 210 -3.51 10.98 -0.49
C PRO A 210 -3.17 11.53 0.89
N ASN A 211 -3.18 12.85 1.04
CA ASN A 211 -2.88 13.56 2.31
C ASN A 211 -1.43 13.51 2.80
N LEU A 212 -0.52 12.81 2.13
CA LEU A 212 0.90 12.93 2.42
C LEU A 212 1.52 13.95 1.47
N LEU A 213 1.99 15.06 2.05
CA LEU A 213 2.88 15.95 1.33
C LEU A 213 4.21 15.23 1.15
N PRO A 214 4.77 15.20 -0.07
CA PRO A 214 6.08 14.61 -0.26
C PRO A 214 7.12 15.39 0.55
N THR A 215 8.04 14.67 1.16
CA THR A 215 9.19 15.24 1.86
C THR A 215 10.06 16.05 0.91
N GLY A 216 10.20 15.56 -0.33
CA GLY A 216 10.87 16.27 -1.41
C GLY A 216 10.95 15.45 -2.67
N LEU A 217 11.82 15.89 -3.58
CA LEU A 217 12.01 15.30 -4.89
C LEU A 217 13.44 14.80 -5.08
N ILE A 218 13.58 13.65 -5.74
CA ILE A 218 14.85 13.18 -6.28
C ILE A 218 14.96 13.76 -7.70
N GLY A 219 15.95 14.61 -7.92
CA GLY A 219 16.27 15.12 -9.25
C GLY A 219 17.23 14.18 -9.95
N LEU A 220 16.77 13.34 -10.87
CA LEU A 220 17.63 12.47 -11.69
C LEU A 220 17.96 13.19 -13.01
N TRP A 221 19.24 13.34 -13.33
CA TRP A 221 19.71 14.01 -14.55
C TRP A 221 20.01 12.98 -15.63
N ASN A 222 18.99 12.56 -16.36
CA ASN A 222 19.21 11.93 -17.66
C ASN A 222 18.35 12.60 -18.74
N PHE A 223 19.00 12.84 -19.87
CA PHE A 223 18.84 14.00 -20.76
C PHE A 223 17.65 13.99 -21.72
N ASP A 224 16.58 13.22 -21.48
CA ASP A 224 15.46 13.19 -22.43
C ASP A 224 14.05 13.20 -21.81
N THR A 225 13.89 12.96 -20.51
CA THR A 225 12.59 13.17 -19.84
C THR A 225 12.80 13.49 -18.35
N THR A 226 12.01 14.43 -17.86
CA THR A 226 11.90 14.93 -16.49
C THR A 226 11.43 13.85 -15.51
N LEU A 227 12.22 12.80 -15.33
CA LEU A 227 11.93 11.80 -14.32
C LEU A 227 12.13 12.41 -12.94
N ARG A 228 11.01 12.75 -12.31
CA ARG A 228 10.96 13.19 -10.91
C ARG A 228 10.39 12.06 -10.10
N CYS A 229 11.10 11.70 -9.05
CA CYS A 229 10.58 10.78 -8.05
C CYS A 229 10.29 11.55 -6.77
N TYR A 230 9.12 11.30 -6.18
CA TYR A 230 8.73 11.85 -4.89
C TYR A 230 8.93 10.81 -3.80
N LEU A 231 9.18 11.29 -2.59
CA LEU A 231 9.34 10.48 -1.40
C LEU A 231 8.50 11.04 -0.28
N TYR A 232 8.03 10.14 0.57
CA TYR A 232 7.12 10.48 1.66
C TYR A 232 7.69 9.96 2.98
N PRO A 233 7.30 10.58 4.11
CA PRO A 233 7.65 10.06 5.42
C PRO A 233 6.97 8.70 5.62
N VAL A 234 7.74 7.70 6.06
CA VAL A 234 7.21 6.36 6.34
C VAL A 234 7.72 5.84 7.67
N THR A 235 6.89 5.03 8.33
CA THR A 235 7.36 4.15 9.39
C THR A 235 7.89 2.88 8.72
N CYS A 236 9.21 2.69 8.74
CA CYS A 236 9.88 1.53 8.14
C CYS A 236 9.62 0.23 8.91
N THR A 237 8.37 -0.22 9.02
CA THR A 237 7.94 -1.26 9.96
C THR A 237 8.68 -2.58 9.80
N ARG A 238 9.09 -2.92 8.56
CA ARG A 238 9.87 -4.14 8.26
C ARG A 238 11.34 -4.03 8.64
N ASN A 239 11.85 -2.83 8.94
CA ASN A 239 13.27 -2.53 9.10
C ASN A 239 14.13 -3.03 7.92
N VAL A 240 13.54 -3.08 6.73
CA VAL A 240 14.21 -3.44 5.47
C VAL A 240 14.35 -2.18 4.63
N LEU A 241 15.57 -1.94 4.18
CA LEU A 241 15.93 -0.83 3.30
C LEU A 241 16.17 -1.34 1.89
N VAL A 242 15.90 -0.50 0.91
CA VAL A 242 16.19 -0.77 -0.49
C VAL A 242 17.69 -0.91 -0.67
N ALA A 243 18.11 -2.07 -1.18
CA ALA A 243 19.45 -2.25 -1.71
C ALA A 243 19.35 -2.66 -3.18
N LEU A 244 20.34 -2.23 -3.96
CA LEU A 244 20.40 -2.49 -5.39
C LEU A 244 21.61 -3.33 -5.72
N GLU A 245 21.43 -4.16 -6.73
CA GLU A 245 22.50 -4.77 -7.50
C GLU A 245 22.47 -4.17 -8.89
N CYS A 246 23.55 -3.47 -9.26
CA CYS A 246 23.77 -2.87 -10.57
C CYS A 246 24.87 -3.62 -11.32
N SER A 247 24.73 -3.77 -12.64
CA SER A 247 25.67 -4.53 -13.47
C SER A 247 25.76 -3.96 -14.89
N ASP A 248 26.94 -4.02 -15.50
CA ASP A 248 27.14 -3.69 -16.92
C ASP A 248 26.75 -4.83 -17.85
N THR A 249 26.60 -6.04 -17.30
CA THR A 249 26.21 -7.25 -18.02
C THR A 249 24.83 -7.73 -17.55
N PRO A 250 24.03 -8.36 -18.41
CA PRO A 250 22.74 -8.89 -18.01
C PRO A 250 22.91 -9.80 -16.79
N PHE A 251 22.01 -9.69 -15.81
CA PHE A 251 22.03 -10.63 -14.71
C PHE A 251 21.85 -12.04 -15.27
N PRO A 252 22.62 -13.03 -14.81
CA PRO A 252 22.30 -14.41 -15.13
C PRO A 252 20.84 -14.63 -14.75
N THR A 253 20.08 -15.31 -15.61
CA THR A 253 18.74 -15.78 -15.29
C THR A 253 18.86 -16.61 -14.02
N GLY A 254 18.60 -15.97 -12.89
CA GLY A 254 18.82 -16.58 -11.59
C GLY A 254 17.91 -17.79 -11.47
N PRO A 255 18.34 -18.85 -10.76
CA PRO A 255 17.35 -19.77 -10.22
C PRO A 255 16.33 -18.94 -9.44
N SER A 256 15.03 -19.27 -9.58
CA SER A 256 13.94 -18.59 -8.89
C SER A 256 14.31 -18.34 -7.42
N PRO A 257 13.98 -17.16 -6.85
CA PRO A 257 14.41 -16.77 -5.52
C PRO A 257 14.19 -17.91 -4.52
N PRO A 258 15.15 -18.19 -3.62
CA PRO A 258 15.04 -19.29 -2.66
C PRO A 258 13.70 -19.18 -1.91
N PRO A 259 13.00 -20.30 -1.69
CA PRO A 259 11.71 -20.28 -1.02
C PRO A 259 11.87 -19.57 0.31
N ARG A 260 11.06 -18.54 0.55
CA ARG A 260 11.05 -17.82 1.83
C ARG A 260 10.94 -18.85 2.97
N PRO A 261 11.58 -18.61 4.13
CA PRO A 261 11.35 -19.42 5.32
C PRO A 261 9.84 -19.61 5.52
N PRO A 262 9.35 -20.76 6.02
CA PRO A 262 7.93 -21.05 6.10
C PRO A 262 7.25 -19.99 6.99
N ASN A 263 6.75 -18.95 6.34
CA ASN A 263 5.77 -18.06 6.90
C ASN A 263 4.52 -18.89 7.24
N PRO A 264 3.66 -18.41 8.15
CA PRO A 264 2.29 -18.90 8.25
C PRO A 264 1.72 -19.13 6.83
N PRO A 265 0.94 -20.21 6.63
CA PRO A 265 0.55 -20.69 5.31
C PRO A 265 0.20 -19.51 4.41
N PRO A 266 0.92 -19.34 3.28
CA PRO A 266 0.79 -18.14 2.47
C PRO A 266 -0.68 -17.96 2.08
N PRO A 267 -1.18 -16.71 2.04
CA PRO A 267 -2.44 -16.44 1.37
C PRO A 267 -2.38 -17.09 -0.03
N PRO A 268 -3.46 -17.73 -0.49
CA PRO A 268 -3.48 -18.40 -1.78
C PRO A 268 -2.93 -17.47 -2.87
N PRO A 269 -2.11 -17.98 -3.80
CA PRO A 269 -1.40 -17.15 -4.77
C PRO A 269 -2.39 -16.24 -5.52
N PRO A 270 -2.08 -14.95 -5.65
CA PRO A 270 -2.95 -14.03 -6.37
C PRO A 270 -3.09 -14.49 -7.84
N PRO A 271 -4.30 -14.38 -8.44
CA PRO A 271 -4.52 -14.76 -9.83
C PRO A 271 -3.55 -14.04 -10.79
N PRO A 272 -3.12 -14.69 -11.89
CA PRO A 272 -2.30 -14.05 -12.90
C PRO A 272 -3.12 -12.96 -13.61
N ASP A 273 -2.65 -11.71 -13.49
CA ASP A 273 -3.30 -10.44 -13.91
C ASP A 273 -4.25 -9.83 -12.86
N THR A 274 -3.67 -9.40 -11.74
CA THR A 274 -4.36 -8.78 -10.60
C THR A 274 -4.86 -7.36 -10.88
N THR A 275 -4.39 -6.72 -11.95
CA THR A 275 -4.80 -5.38 -12.38
C THR A 275 -6.30 -5.30 -12.68
N PHE A 276 -6.89 -6.40 -13.15
CA PHE A 276 -8.34 -6.51 -13.43
C PHE A 276 -9.10 -7.31 -12.37
N SER A 277 -8.51 -7.56 -11.20
CA SER A 277 -9.16 -8.31 -10.12
C SER A 277 -10.09 -7.45 -9.26
N ILE A 278 -10.37 -6.21 -9.68
CA ILE A 278 -11.31 -5.29 -9.06
C ILE A 278 -12.15 -4.60 -10.13
N LYS A 279 -13.41 -4.30 -9.83
CA LYS A 279 -14.23 -3.41 -10.65
C LYS A 279 -15.18 -2.59 -9.79
N LYS A 280 -15.48 -1.38 -10.27
CA LYS A 280 -16.51 -0.50 -9.73
C LYS A 280 -17.83 -0.81 -10.42
N ILE A 281 -18.92 -0.86 -9.65
CA ILE A 281 -20.28 -0.99 -10.19
C ILE A 281 -21.11 0.13 -9.57
N HIS A 282 -21.83 0.90 -10.39
CA HIS A 282 -22.80 1.86 -9.89
C HIS A 282 -23.81 1.16 -8.98
N ALA A 283 -24.07 1.73 -7.80
CA ALA A 283 -25.03 1.15 -6.88
C ALA A 283 -26.43 1.16 -7.51
N GLU A 284 -27.09 0.01 -7.42
CA GLU A 284 -28.46 -0.18 -7.88
C GLU A 284 -29.44 0.70 -7.10
N THR A 285 -30.60 1.04 -7.69
CA THR A 285 -31.58 1.98 -7.12
C THR A 285 -32.03 1.59 -5.70
N ASN A 286 -32.12 0.29 -5.42
CA ASN A 286 -32.53 -0.22 -4.10
C ASN A 286 -31.42 -0.12 -3.03
N LEU A 287 -30.16 0.04 -3.44
CA LEU A 287 -29.05 0.37 -2.53
C LEU A 287 -28.88 1.89 -2.37
N ASN A 288 -29.13 2.64 -3.44
CA ASN A 288 -28.97 4.09 -3.48
C ASN A 288 -30.25 4.78 -4.01
N PRO A 289 -31.28 4.92 -3.15
CA PRO A 289 -32.57 5.49 -3.57
C PRO A 289 -32.48 6.97 -3.95
N ALA A 290 -31.40 7.66 -3.58
CA ALA A 290 -31.14 9.03 -4.02
C ALA A 290 -30.72 9.11 -5.50
N ASN A 291 -30.39 7.97 -6.13
CA ASN A 291 -29.86 7.88 -7.49
C ASN A 291 -28.64 8.79 -7.71
N ASP A 292 -27.78 8.89 -6.69
CA ASP A 292 -26.50 9.59 -6.78
C ASP A 292 -25.51 8.73 -7.58
N TRP A 293 -25.20 9.17 -8.81
CA TRP A 293 -24.33 8.48 -9.74
C TRP A 293 -22.88 8.30 -9.24
N LEU A 294 -22.49 9.04 -8.19
CA LEU A 294 -21.17 8.93 -7.56
C LEU A 294 -21.07 7.76 -6.56
N VAL A 295 -22.18 7.08 -6.27
CA VAL A 295 -22.21 5.96 -5.33
C VAL A 295 -21.87 4.68 -6.09
N GLU A 296 -20.69 4.14 -5.82
CA GLU A 296 -20.19 2.93 -6.45
C GLU A 296 -19.90 1.86 -5.39
N ARG A 297 -20.26 0.61 -5.68
CA ARG A 297 -19.86 -0.55 -4.89
C ARG A 297 -18.67 -1.25 -5.54
N ILE A 298 -17.80 -1.80 -4.70
CA ILE A 298 -16.61 -2.53 -5.14
C ILE A 298 -16.91 -4.02 -5.28
N MET A 299 -16.46 -4.60 -6.38
CA MET A 299 -16.41 -6.05 -6.60
C MET A 299 -14.96 -6.49 -6.72
N LEU A 300 -14.61 -7.59 -6.03
CA LEU A 300 -13.29 -8.20 -6.08
C LEU A 300 -13.39 -9.59 -6.71
N LEU A 301 -12.42 -9.92 -7.55
CA LEU A 301 -12.24 -11.27 -8.05
C LEU A 301 -11.46 -12.07 -7.00
N VAL A 302 -12.09 -13.08 -6.41
CA VAL A 302 -11.50 -13.91 -5.35
C VAL A 302 -11.54 -15.37 -5.76
N ASN A 303 -10.56 -16.15 -5.30
CA ASN A 303 -10.58 -17.60 -5.50
C ASN A 303 -11.71 -18.20 -4.65
N SER A 304 -12.55 -19.03 -5.26
CA SER A 304 -13.70 -19.70 -4.60
C SER A 304 -13.30 -20.70 -3.51
N SER A 305 -12.01 -20.84 -3.15
CA SER A 305 -11.52 -21.90 -2.26
C SER A 305 -11.84 -21.69 -0.78
N ALA A 306 -12.86 -20.90 -0.43
CA ALA A 306 -13.33 -20.77 0.95
C ALA A 306 -13.73 -22.15 1.54
N ASP A 307 -14.00 -23.15 0.70
CA ASP A 307 -14.31 -24.54 1.05
C ASP A 307 -13.13 -25.52 0.87
N GLY A 308 -11.94 -25.04 0.53
CA GLY A 308 -10.75 -25.87 0.31
C GLY A 308 -10.70 -26.61 -1.04
N ARG A 309 -11.60 -26.30 -1.99
CA ARG A 309 -11.53 -26.81 -3.36
C ARG A 309 -10.96 -25.76 -4.31
N THR A 310 -10.19 -26.19 -5.31
CA THR A 310 -9.75 -25.35 -6.43
C THR A 310 -10.94 -25.07 -7.35
N GLY A 311 -11.78 -24.11 -6.97
CA GLY A 311 -12.85 -23.58 -7.81
C GLY A 311 -12.35 -22.43 -8.70
N ASP A 312 -13.08 -22.17 -9.78
CA ASP A 312 -12.85 -20.99 -10.63
C ASP A 312 -12.99 -19.70 -9.79
N PRO A 313 -12.24 -18.65 -10.12
CA PRO A 313 -12.36 -17.37 -9.43
C PRO A 313 -13.76 -16.77 -9.63
N VAL A 314 -14.29 -16.14 -8.59
CA VAL A 314 -15.64 -15.59 -8.55
C VAL A 314 -15.61 -14.11 -8.20
N TRP A 315 -16.53 -13.33 -8.76
CA TRP A 315 -16.74 -11.93 -8.40
C TRP A 315 -17.56 -11.85 -7.13
N ALA A 316 -17.00 -11.23 -6.10
CA ALA A 316 -17.62 -11.08 -4.79
C ALA A 316 -17.70 -9.59 -4.40
N PRO A 317 -18.83 -9.10 -3.89
CA PRO A 317 -18.94 -7.74 -3.37
C PRO A 317 -18.09 -7.54 -2.11
N LEU A 318 -17.55 -6.33 -1.98
CA LEU A 318 -16.83 -5.90 -0.79
C LEU A 318 -17.82 -5.44 0.30
N CYS A 319 -17.72 -6.04 1.47
CA CYS A 319 -18.48 -5.74 2.68
C CYS A 319 -17.83 -4.61 3.46
N ALA A 320 -18.66 -3.77 4.06
CA ALA A 320 -18.21 -2.84 5.08
C ALA A 320 -18.05 -3.58 6.41
N SER A 321 -16.91 -3.44 7.07
CA SER A 321 -16.70 -3.89 8.44
C SER A 321 -17.46 -3.00 9.44
N ASP A 322 -17.63 -3.46 10.67
CA ASP A 322 -18.23 -2.62 11.74
C ASP A 322 -17.41 -1.36 12.02
N ALA A 323 -16.10 -1.40 11.76
CA ALA A 323 -15.21 -0.24 11.87
C ALA A 323 -15.48 0.76 10.74
N ASP A 324 -15.69 0.28 9.51
CA ASP A 324 -15.99 1.13 8.34
C ASP A 324 -17.34 1.83 8.49
N VAL A 325 -18.30 1.23 9.21
CA VAL A 325 -19.58 1.86 9.52
C VAL A 325 -19.44 3.02 10.52
N GLN A 326 -18.35 3.04 11.29
CA GLN A 326 -18.12 4.01 12.35
C GLN A 326 -16.99 5.02 12.02
N SER A 327 -16.23 4.82 10.95
CA SER A 327 -15.08 5.63 10.56
C SER A 327 -15.47 6.99 9.97
N ASP A 328 -14.56 7.98 10.03
CA ASP A 328 -14.71 9.20 9.23
C ASP A 328 -14.42 8.87 7.75
N PRO A 329 -15.40 9.08 6.85
CA PRO A 329 -15.31 8.65 5.45
C PRO A 329 -14.19 9.30 4.63
N ARG A 330 -13.59 10.38 5.14
CA ARG A 330 -12.70 11.25 4.35
C ARG A 330 -11.29 10.70 4.13
N ASN A 331 -10.84 9.72 4.90
CA ASN A 331 -9.46 9.22 4.85
C ASN A 331 -9.39 7.69 4.91
N ASP A 332 -10.21 7.03 4.11
CA ASP A 332 -10.18 5.58 4.03
C ASP A 332 -9.18 5.11 2.97
N ALA A 333 -8.15 4.40 3.43
CA ALA A 333 -7.10 3.86 2.58
C ALA A 333 -7.58 2.69 1.70
N VAL A 334 -8.59 1.91 2.12
CA VAL A 334 -9.23 0.89 1.29
C VAL A 334 -9.94 1.54 0.12
N ALA A 335 -10.69 2.62 0.35
CA ALA A 335 -11.32 3.39 -0.73
C ALA A 335 -10.27 3.92 -1.72
N TYR A 336 -9.16 4.46 -1.22
CA TYR A 336 -8.05 4.92 -2.05
C TYR A 336 -7.46 3.81 -2.91
N ILE A 337 -7.04 2.71 -2.30
CA ILE A 337 -6.47 1.55 -3.01
C ILE A 337 -7.47 1.02 -4.04
N ALA A 338 -8.75 0.89 -3.67
CA ALA A 338 -9.81 0.38 -4.54
C ALA A 338 -10.06 1.26 -5.77
N CYS A 339 -10.20 2.58 -5.58
CA CYS A 339 -10.40 3.52 -6.69
C CYS A 339 -9.20 3.51 -7.64
N HIS A 340 -7.99 3.58 -7.09
CA HIS A 340 -6.77 3.60 -7.89
C HIS A 340 -6.57 2.29 -8.67
N GLN A 341 -6.76 1.15 -8.01
CA GLN A 341 -6.65 -0.15 -8.64
C GLN A 341 -7.70 -0.33 -9.74
N ALA A 342 -8.96 0.06 -9.50
CA ALA A 342 -10.03 -0.07 -10.51
C ALA A 342 -9.83 0.84 -11.74
N ASN A 343 -9.06 1.91 -11.59
CA ASN A 343 -8.66 2.81 -12.67
C ASN A 343 -7.24 2.51 -13.19
N ASN A 344 -6.75 1.28 -12.97
CA ASN A 344 -5.46 0.79 -13.45
C ASN A 344 -4.27 1.70 -13.06
N TRP A 345 -4.37 2.36 -11.90
CA TRP A 345 -3.38 3.32 -11.43
C TRP A 345 -3.00 4.37 -12.47
N TYR A 346 -3.95 4.79 -13.31
CA TYR A 346 -3.66 5.71 -14.41
C TYR A 346 -3.04 7.01 -13.90
N ALA A 347 -1.74 7.17 -14.15
CA ALA A 347 -0.88 8.22 -13.64
C ALA A 347 -0.59 9.29 -14.71
N GLY A 348 -1.65 9.90 -15.24
CA GLY A 348 -1.49 11.12 -16.04
C GLY A 348 -1.11 12.29 -15.13
N TRP A 349 -0.19 13.17 -15.56
CA TRP A 349 0.22 14.37 -14.80
C TRP A 349 -0.93 15.35 -14.52
N SER A 350 -2.02 15.19 -15.27
CA SER A 350 -3.25 15.96 -15.18
C SER A 350 -4.39 15.13 -14.58
N TYR A 351 -4.08 14.18 -13.69
CA TYR A 351 -5.11 13.29 -13.17
C TYR A 351 -4.98 13.16 -11.65
N TYR A 352 -5.88 13.84 -10.95
CA TYR A 352 -6.04 13.65 -9.51
C TYR A 352 -7.25 12.77 -9.28
N MET A 353 -7.01 11.59 -8.71
CA MET A 353 -8.10 10.74 -8.27
C MET A 353 -8.34 10.99 -6.79
N PHE A 354 -9.51 11.54 -6.50
CA PHE A 354 -10.01 11.66 -5.13
C PHE A 354 -10.82 10.43 -4.82
N ALA A 355 -10.35 9.67 -3.85
CA ALA A 355 -11.06 8.52 -3.33
C ALA A 355 -11.54 8.86 -1.92
N SER A 356 -12.82 8.61 -1.66
CA SER A 356 -13.37 8.68 -0.31
C SER A 356 -14.32 7.51 -0.11
N GLN A 357 -14.41 7.06 1.13
CA GLN A 357 -15.44 6.12 1.52
C GLN A 357 -16.78 6.86 1.49
N GLY A 358 -17.80 6.28 0.87
CA GLY A 358 -19.16 6.78 0.99
C GLY A 358 -19.86 6.18 2.22
N ASP A 359 -21.05 6.66 2.55
CA ASP A 359 -21.89 5.98 3.56
C ASP A 359 -22.11 4.51 3.15
N PRO A 360 -21.86 3.52 4.02
CA PRO A 360 -22.04 2.12 3.69
C PRO A 360 -23.46 1.82 3.20
N LEU A 361 -23.57 0.99 2.16
CA LEU A 361 -24.87 0.71 1.53
C LEU A 361 -25.55 -0.45 2.24
N ARG A 362 -26.73 -0.20 2.81
CA ARG A 362 -27.49 -1.24 3.53
C ARG A 362 -27.95 -2.31 2.54
N ILE A 363 -27.63 -3.57 2.82
CA ILE A 363 -28.12 -4.71 2.05
C ILE A 363 -29.63 -4.85 2.29
N PRO A 364 -30.46 -4.92 1.24
CA PRO A 364 -31.91 -5.05 1.39
C PRO A 364 -32.27 -6.42 2.00
N ASP A 365 -33.13 -6.41 3.01
CA ASP A 365 -33.61 -7.64 3.70
C ASP A 365 -34.55 -8.49 2.83
N VAL A 366 -35.10 -7.91 1.76
CA VAL A 366 -36.20 -8.48 0.97
C VAL A 366 -35.88 -8.38 -0.51
N GLN A 367 -36.10 -9.47 -1.26
CA GLN A 367 -36.22 -9.41 -2.72
C GLN A 367 -37.44 -8.54 -3.06
N LEU A 368 -37.19 -7.25 -3.28
CA LEU A 368 -38.15 -6.40 -3.93
C LEU A 368 -38.13 -6.78 -5.41
N GLU A 369 -39.21 -7.38 -5.90
CA GLU A 369 -39.43 -7.52 -7.33
C GLU A 369 -39.53 -6.10 -7.93
N PRO A 370 -38.77 -5.77 -8.99
CA PRO A 370 -38.94 -4.49 -9.68
C PRO A 370 -40.40 -4.34 -10.13
N SER A 371 -41.05 -3.23 -9.78
CA SER A 371 -42.43 -2.98 -10.21
C SER A 371 -42.58 -2.88 -11.73
N ASP A 372 -41.48 -2.69 -12.45
CA ASP A 372 -41.43 -2.24 -13.85
C ASP A 372 -40.58 -3.16 -14.74
N GLY A 373 -39.78 -4.06 -14.14
CA GLY A 373 -38.84 -4.95 -14.83
C GLY A 373 -37.67 -4.27 -15.56
N THR A 374 -37.58 -2.93 -15.56
CA THR A 374 -36.57 -2.17 -16.31
C THR A 374 -35.35 -1.77 -15.49
N GLU A 375 -35.46 -1.72 -14.16
CA GLU A 375 -34.33 -1.36 -13.28
C GLU A 375 -33.65 -2.60 -12.73
N SER A 376 -32.31 -2.60 -12.77
CA SER A 376 -31.50 -3.63 -12.11
C SER A 376 -31.48 -3.36 -10.61
N PHE A 377 -32.10 -4.23 -9.81
CA PHE A 377 -31.96 -4.22 -8.36
C PHE A 377 -30.80 -5.10 -7.90
N PHE A 378 -30.14 -4.66 -6.84
CA PHE A 378 -29.17 -5.49 -6.14
C PHE A 378 -29.89 -6.65 -5.45
N ASP A 379 -29.58 -7.87 -5.87
CA ASP A 379 -30.05 -9.10 -5.22
C ASP A 379 -28.86 -9.84 -4.60
N PRO A 380 -28.80 -9.96 -3.25
CA PRO A 380 -27.71 -10.67 -2.58
C PRO A 380 -27.64 -12.16 -2.98
N SER A 381 -28.75 -12.78 -3.41
CA SER A 381 -28.77 -14.19 -3.82
C SER A 381 -28.01 -14.47 -5.12
N ASN A 382 -27.70 -13.44 -5.92
CA ASN A 382 -26.85 -13.54 -7.11
C ASN A 382 -25.37 -13.75 -6.79
N TYR A 383 -24.97 -13.64 -5.51
CA TYR A 383 -23.58 -13.74 -5.07
C TYR A 383 -23.39 -14.93 -4.15
N THR A 384 -22.43 -15.79 -4.48
CA THR A 384 -22.06 -16.95 -3.67
C THR A 384 -20.98 -16.65 -2.64
N HIS A 385 -20.25 -15.55 -2.81
CA HIS A 385 -19.11 -15.14 -2.00
C HIS A 385 -19.16 -13.66 -1.70
N TRP A 386 -18.59 -13.27 -0.57
CA TRP A 386 -18.54 -11.92 -0.03
C TRP A 386 -17.16 -11.69 0.57
N VAL A 387 -16.62 -10.47 0.47
CA VAL A 387 -15.24 -10.17 0.90
C VAL A 387 -15.28 -9.07 1.94
N THR A 388 -14.53 -9.21 3.04
CA THR A 388 -14.33 -8.14 4.03
C THR A 388 -12.83 -7.92 4.22
N VAL A 389 -12.37 -6.66 4.25
CA VAL A 389 -11.01 -6.34 4.71
C VAL A 389 -11.02 -6.42 6.23
N VAL A 390 -10.24 -7.34 6.81
CA VAL A 390 -10.22 -7.56 8.26
C VAL A 390 -8.96 -7.04 8.94
N ASP A 391 -7.87 -6.90 8.19
CA ASP A 391 -6.59 -6.39 8.67
C ASP A 391 -5.68 -6.05 7.46
N GLY A 392 -4.47 -5.59 7.72
CA GLY A 392 -3.44 -5.32 6.74
C GLY A 392 -2.92 -3.90 6.89
N ALA A 393 -1.60 -3.75 6.80
CA ALA A 393 -1.01 -2.43 6.63
C ALA A 393 -1.47 -1.90 5.27
N THR A 394 -2.26 -0.84 5.27
CA THR A 394 -2.64 -0.12 4.04
C THR A 394 -1.46 0.60 3.43
N ASN A 395 -0.38 0.73 4.21
CA ASN A 395 0.84 1.35 3.79
C ASN A 395 1.63 0.47 2.81
N GLY A 396 1.92 1.02 1.62
CA GLY A 396 2.69 0.36 0.56
C GLY A 396 1.88 -0.64 -0.27
N VAL A 397 0.57 -0.75 -0.01
CA VAL A 397 -0.34 -1.65 -0.73
C VAL A 397 -0.82 -0.99 -2.01
N ARG A 398 -0.71 -1.72 -3.12
CA ARG A 398 -1.20 -1.28 -4.45
C ARG A 398 -2.50 -1.95 -4.87
N MET A 399 -2.93 -3.00 -4.15
CA MET A 399 -4.12 -3.77 -4.50
C MET A 399 -4.91 -4.16 -3.25
N VAL A 400 -6.24 -4.11 -3.32
CA VAL A 400 -7.10 -4.52 -2.20
C VAL A 400 -6.83 -5.97 -1.79
N GLN A 401 -6.41 -6.83 -2.74
CA GLN A 401 -6.05 -8.23 -2.52
C GLN A 401 -4.75 -8.44 -1.72
N GLU A 402 -3.91 -7.42 -1.57
CA GLU A 402 -2.72 -7.49 -0.72
C GLU A 402 -3.06 -7.24 0.77
N LEU A 403 -4.26 -6.73 1.05
CA LEU A 403 -4.79 -6.63 2.41
C LEU A 403 -5.21 -8.00 2.92
N VAL A 404 -5.43 -8.11 4.23
CA VAL A 404 -5.96 -9.36 4.82
C VAL A 404 -7.46 -9.40 4.55
N LEU A 405 -7.84 -10.22 3.57
CA LEU A 405 -9.22 -10.43 3.17
C LEU A 405 -9.82 -11.65 3.87
N GLN A 406 -11.04 -11.49 4.39
CA GLN A 406 -11.91 -12.58 4.81
C GLN A 406 -12.97 -12.81 3.72
N VAL A 407 -13.02 -14.02 3.16
CA VAL A 407 -14.04 -14.42 2.19
C VAL A 407 -15.09 -15.31 2.87
N THR A 408 -16.37 -14.97 2.73
CA THR A 408 -17.50 -15.71 3.32
C THR A 408 -18.50 -16.12 2.25
N THR A 409 -19.26 -17.20 2.51
CA THR A 409 -20.37 -17.64 1.64
C THR A 409 -21.73 -17.08 2.07
N THR A 410 -21.76 -16.38 3.20
CA THR A 410 -22.93 -15.64 3.69
C THR A 410 -22.75 -14.15 3.44
N PRO A 411 -23.86 -13.40 3.23
CA PRO A 411 -23.82 -11.95 3.11
C PRO A 411 -23.09 -11.25 4.26
N CYS A 412 -22.68 -10.00 4.00
CA CYS A 412 -21.89 -9.19 4.91
C CYS A 412 -22.44 -9.24 6.35
N PRO A 413 -21.64 -9.65 7.35
CA PRO A 413 -22.09 -9.76 8.74
C PRO A 413 -22.63 -8.44 9.31
N SER A 414 -22.09 -7.30 8.87
CA SER A 414 -22.55 -5.96 9.22
C SER A 414 -23.93 -5.62 8.64
N GLY A 415 -24.36 -6.30 7.59
CA GLY A 415 -25.52 -5.94 6.77
C GLY A 415 -25.26 -4.79 5.80
N TYR A 416 -24.00 -4.37 5.61
CA TYR A 416 -23.63 -3.25 4.73
C TYR A 416 -22.56 -3.64 3.70
N LEU A 417 -22.73 -3.12 2.49
CA LEU A 417 -21.70 -3.12 1.46
C LEU A 417 -20.77 -1.91 1.62
N TYR A 418 -19.52 -2.11 1.22
CA TYR A 418 -18.54 -1.06 1.16
C TYR A 418 -18.83 -0.14 -0.05
N ASN A 419 -18.88 1.17 0.23
CA ASN A 419 -19.19 2.21 -0.74
C ASN A 419 -17.96 3.08 -0.98
N VAL A 420 -17.65 3.34 -2.24
CA VAL A 420 -16.59 4.28 -2.61
C VAL A 420 -17.15 5.39 -3.49
N ARG A 421 -16.53 6.56 -3.37
CA ARG A 421 -16.67 7.66 -4.31
C ARG A 421 -15.31 7.89 -4.95
N CYS A 422 -15.19 7.51 -6.21
CA CYS A 422 -13.99 7.73 -7.01
C CYS A 422 -14.22 8.93 -7.93
N VAL A 423 -13.68 10.10 -7.57
CA VAL A 423 -13.81 11.32 -8.38
C VAL A 423 -12.52 11.55 -9.15
N GLU A 424 -12.67 11.61 -10.46
CA GLU A 424 -11.59 11.89 -11.41
C GLU A 424 -11.58 13.39 -11.69
N LEU A 425 -10.58 14.10 -11.16
CA LEU A 425 -10.40 15.52 -11.46
C LEU A 425 -9.38 15.68 -12.58
N PHE A 426 -9.88 16.17 -13.71
CA PHE A 426 -9.07 16.78 -14.74
C PHE A 426 -8.79 18.24 -14.33
N PRO A 427 -7.53 18.71 -14.34
CA PRO A 427 -7.17 20.08 -14.01
C PRO A 427 -7.66 21.09 -15.06
#